data_AF-A0A1Q6RIN4-F1
#
_entry.id   AF-A0A1Q6RIN4-F1
#
_cell.length_a   1.000
_cell.length_b   1.000
_cell.length_c   1.000
_cell.angle_alpha   90.00
_cell.angle_beta   90.00
_cell.angle_gamma   90.00
#
_symmetry.space_group_name_H-M   'P 1'
#
loop_
_entity.id
_entity.type
_entity.pdbx_description
1 polymer ?
#
loop_
_entity_poly.entity_id
_entity_poly.type
_entity_poly.pdbx_seq_one_letter_code
_entity_poly.pdbx_strand_id
1 'polypeptide(L)'
;MLTAIVGTNWGDEGKGRMVDLLSENYDIVVRYQGGNNAGHTVVNDKGKFILNLLPSGILRDDTVNVLGAGIVIDLEHLFNETARLRAGGIAISPANLKISDRATICMPYHKLLDGLEEDRLGDKKFGSTRRGISPVYSDKFMKKALRMGDLKNLDHLRGRIADIIEWKNLTVAGGYGHEPIDVDEIMAWLEKYGKPFADYVCDTTVYLTDAVKAGKSVMFEAQLGALRDIDFGIYPYTSASTTLAAYAPIGSGVPQLKLDESIGIMKAYSSCVGEGPFTCELFGDEAHALREAGGEYGAATGRPRRVGGFDVVASRYGAMMQGCTCIALTKLDVMSYMDKIPVCVAYELDGKRIENFPGNIEELERAKPIYEYVEGFKCDISGCRKPEDLPKAALDYVKFIEKAVGCPIKYVSVSAEREGCIELF
;
A
#
# COMPACT_ATOMS: atom_id res chain seq x y z
N MET A 1 -9.55 14.91 14.15
CA MET A 1 -9.86 13.60 13.59
C MET A 1 -8.64 13.07 12.85
N LEU A 2 -8.13 11.93 13.29
CA LEU A 2 -6.93 11.26 12.81
C LEU A 2 -7.30 9.85 12.36
N THR A 3 -7.36 9.63 11.04
CA THR A 3 -7.89 8.38 10.48
C THR A 3 -6.86 7.70 9.59
N ALA A 4 -6.58 6.43 9.84
CA ALA A 4 -5.75 5.62 8.96
C ALA A 4 -6.61 4.82 7.97
N ILE A 5 -6.21 4.84 6.70
CA ILE A 5 -6.77 3.97 5.65
C ILE A 5 -5.74 2.90 5.32
N VAL A 6 -6.05 1.65 5.66
CA VAL A 6 -5.09 0.53 5.66
C VAL A 6 -5.63 -0.68 4.93
N GLY A 7 -4.74 -1.52 4.38
CA GLY A 7 -5.13 -2.76 3.71
C GLY A 7 -5.13 -3.91 4.71
N THR A 8 -6.18 -4.72 4.73
CA THR A 8 -6.26 -5.85 5.67
C THR A 8 -5.49 -7.08 5.18
N ASN A 9 -5.14 -7.20 3.90
CA ASN A 9 -4.60 -8.42 3.33
C ASN A 9 -3.27 -8.17 2.59
N TRP A 10 -3.15 -8.57 1.31
CA TRP A 10 -1.91 -8.52 0.51
C TRP A 10 -1.64 -7.17 -0.17
N GLY A 11 -2.55 -6.20 -0.06
CA GLY A 11 -2.26 -4.81 -0.43
C GLY A 11 -2.92 -4.27 -1.69
N ASP A 12 -3.74 -5.05 -2.40
CA ASP A 12 -4.43 -4.63 -3.61
C ASP A 12 -5.95 -4.42 -3.41
N GLU A 13 -6.38 -4.16 -2.17
CA GLU A 13 -7.78 -4.10 -1.72
C GLU A 13 -8.60 -2.90 -2.22
N GLY A 14 -8.03 -2.04 -3.09
CA GLY A 14 -8.73 -0.85 -3.57
C GLY A 14 -8.63 0.37 -2.65
N LYS A 15 -7.58 0.44 -1.79
CA LYS A 15 -7.30 1.59 -0.92
C LYS A 15 -7.37 2.93 -1.63
N GLY A 16 -6.70 3.08 -2.77
CA GLY A 16 -6.65 4.37 -3.49
C GLY A 16 -8.03 4.92 -3.85
N ARG A 17 -9.00 4.04 -4.18
CA ARG A 17 -10.40 4.44 -4.40
C ARG A 17 -11.04 4.95 -3.12
N MET A 18 -10.86 4.23 -2.01
CA MET A 18 -11.46 4.61 -0.73
C MET A 18 -10.81 5.87 -0.15
N VAL A 19 -9.50 6.05 -0.34
CA VAL A 19 -8.81 7.31 0.01
C VAL A 19 -9.35 8.44 -0.85
N ASP A 20 -9.49 8.25 -2.17
CA ASP A 20 -10.09 9.27 -3.01
C ASP A 20 -11.51 9.64 -2.53
N LEU A 21 -12.39 8.66 -2.30
CA LEU A 21 -13.75 8.91 -1.82
C LEU A 21 -13.76 9.64 -0.47
N LEU A 22 -12.99 9.16 0.51
CA LEU A 22 -13.08 9.65 1.90
C LEU A 22 -12.25 10.92 2.14
N SER A 23 -11.19 11.15 1.37
CA SER A 23 -10.28 12.30 1.57
C SER A 23 -10.92 13.65 1.29
N GLU A 24 -12.09 13.71 0.65
CA GLU A 24 -12.89 14.92 0.51
C GLU A 24 -13.20 15.59 1.86
N ASN A 25 -13.27 14.81 2.93
CA ASN A 25 -13.57 15.30 4.28
C ASN A 25 -12.30 15.60 5.10
N TYR A 26 -11.12 15.61 4.48
CA TYR A 26 -9.84 15.75 5.16
C TYR A 26 -9.03 16.96 4.69
N ASP A 27 -8.55 17.75 5.65
CA ASP A 27 -7.66 18.88 5.37
C ASP A 27 -6.27 18.42 4.90
N ILE A 28 -5.80 17.27 5.41
CA ILE A 28 -4.44 16.77 5.19
C ILE A 28 -4.47 15.28 4.87
N VAL A 29 -3.72 14.86 3.84
CA VAL A 29 -3.46 13.44 3.53
C VAL A 29 -1.96 13.16 3.62
N VAL A 30 -1.59 12.13 4.38
CA VAL A 30 -0.19 11.78 4.70
C VAL A 30 0.15 10.38 4.23
N ARG A 31 1.23 10.26 3.45
CA ARG A 31 1.88 8.98 3.16
C ARG A 31 3.03 8.77 4.15
N TYR A 32 2.98 7.68 4.91
CA TYR A 32 3.81 7.52 6.11
C TYR A 32 4.81 6.36 6.05
N GLN A 33 4.74 5.51 5.04
CA GLN A 33 5.60 4.34 4.86
C GLN A 33 5.68 3.95 3.39
N GLY A 34 6.54 2.97 3.09
CA GLY A 34 6.73 2.44 1.75
C GLY A 34 7.53 3.41 0.87
N GLY A 35 7.25 3.43 -0.42
CA GLY A 35 7.89 4.27 -1.45
C GLY A 35 7.10 4.26 -2.75
N ASN A 36 7.75 4.14 -3.90
CA ASN A 36 7.10 4.00 -5.22
C ASN A 36 6.75 2.55 -5.61
N ASN A 37 6.75 1.63 -4.65
CA ASN A 37 6.50 0.19 -4.84
C ASN A 37 5.03 -0.21 -4.81
N ALA A 38 4.15 0.68 -4.40
CA ALA A 38 2.72 0.54 -4.68
C ALA A 38 2.26 1.66 -5.61
N GLY A 39 1.15 1.41 -6.28
CA GLY A 39 0.48 2.43 -7.05
C GLY A 39 -1.00 2.14 -7.13
N HIS A 40 -1.77 3.20 -7.33
CA HIS A 40 -3.20 3.10 -7.52
C HIS A 40 -3.61 4.07 -8.62
N THR A 41 -4.75 3.77 -9.24
CA THR A 41 -5.36 4.63 -10.25
C THR A 41 -6.55 5.33 -9.61
N VAL A 42 -6.61 6.65 -9.73
CA VAL A 42 -7.78 7.45 -9.38
C VAL A 42 -8.42 7.95 -10.67
N VAL A 43 -9.74 7.83 -10.77
CA VAL A 43 -10.53 8.38 -11.86
C VAL A 43 -11.50 9.39 -11.24
N ASN A 44 -11.36 10.65 -11.62
CA ASN A 44 -12.22 11.74 -11.17
C ASN A 44 -12.59 12.66 -12.33
N ASP A 45 -13.24 13.77 -12.01
CA ASP A 45 -13.64 14.84 -12.92
C ASP A 45 -12.47 15.48 -13.68
N LYS A 46 -11.25 15.45 -13.12
CA LYS A 46 -10.02 15.93 -13.76
C LYS A 46 -9.38 14.89 -14.70
N GLY A 47 -9.84 13.65 -14.67
CA GLY A 47 -9.39 12.56 -15.56
C GLY A 47 -8.87 11.32 -14.82
N LYS A 48 -8.01 10.55 -15.49
CA LYS A 48 -7.42 9.31 -14.97
C LYS A 48 -5.97 9.54 -14.58
N PHE A 49 -5.66 9.39 -13.30
CA PHE A 49 -4.33 9.61 -12.74
C PHE A 49 -3.79 8.33 -12.10
N ILE A 50 -2.49 8.08 -12.31
CA ILE A 50 -1.76 7.01 -11.63
C ILE A 50 -0.86 7.67 -10.60
N LEU A 51 -0.96 7.22 -9.36
CA LEU A 51 -0.15 7.72 -8.23
C LEU A 51 0.65 6.58 -7.62
N ASN A 52 1.86 6.90 -7.16
CA ASN A 52 2.81 5.99 -6.53
C ASN A 52 3.36 6.56 -5.23
N LEU A 53 4.12 7.66 -5.29
CA LEU A 53 4.66 8.31 -4.09
C LEU A 53 3.68 9.30 -3.49
N LEU A 54 3.06 10.11 -4.36
CA LEU A 54 2.18 11.17 -3.91
C LEU A 54 0.91 10.58 -3.27
N PRO A 55 0.40 11.20 -2.19
CA PRO A 55 -0.88 10.81 -1.62
C PRO A 55 -2.02 11.08 -2.62
N SER A 56 -3.10 10.31 -2.51
CA SER A 56 -4.29 10.43 -3.38
C SER A 56 -4.94 11.82 -3.30
N GLY A 57 -4.78 12.48 -2.15
CA GLY A 57 -5.27 13.85 -1.91
C GLY A 57 -4.63 14.92 -2.80
N ILE A 58 -3.54 14.62 -3.54
CA ILE A 58 -2.86 15.61 -4.39
C ILE A 58 -3.71 16.09 -5.55
N LEU A 59 -4.77 15.34 -5.89
CA LEU A 59 -5.71 15.68 -6.95
C LEU A 59 -6.73 16.74 -6.51
N ARG A 60 -6.77 17.07 -5.20
CA ARG A 60 -7.67 18.05 -4.59
C ARG A 60 -6.95 19.36 -4.35
N ASP A 61 -7.66 20.47 -4.59
CA ASP A 61 -7.07 21.80 -4.51
C ASP A 61 -6.98 22.30 -3.04
N ASP A 62 -7.91 21.86 -2.19
CA ASP A 62 -8.02 22.28 -0.78
C ASP A 62 -7.31 21.34 0.22
N THR A 63 -6.68 20.27 -0.27
CA THR A 63 -6.03 19.26 0.58
C THR A 63 -4.51 19.43 0.58
N VAL A 64 -3.91 19.53 1.77
CA VAL A 64 -2.44 19.49 1.89
C VAL A 64 -1.96 18.04 1.94
N ASN A 65 -0.93 17.74 1.17
CA ASN A 65 -0.36 16.42 1.02
C ASN A 65 1.01 16.37 1.70
N VAL A 66 1.26 15.32 2.45
CA VAL A 66 2.51 15.15 3.20
C VAL A 66 3.18 13.82 2.87
N LEU A 67 4.46 13.88 2.54
CA LEU A 67 5.34 12.71 2.54
C LEU A 67 6.08 12.67 3.89
N GLY A 68 5.69 11.73 4.74
CA GLY A 68 6.17 11.59 6.12
C GLY A 68 7.60 11.07 6.26
N ALA A 69 8.13 11.06 7.48
CA ALA A 69 9.50 10.61 7.78
C ALA A 69 9.74 9.09 7.58
N GLY A 70 8.68 8.29 7.57
CA GLY A 70 8.73 6.84 7.44
C GLY A 70 8.91 6.38 5.99
N ILE A 71 8.51 7.19 5.01
CA ILE A 71 8.60 6.86 3.58
C ILE A 71 10.04 6.93 3.04
N VAL A 72 10.28 6.25 1.93
CA VAL A 72 11.48 6.39 1.10
C VAL A 72 11.12 6.97 -0.27
N ILE A 73 11.89 7.94 -0.75
CA ILE A 73 11.55 8.77 -1.91
C ILE A 73 12.58 8.56 -3.01
N ASP A 74 12.18 7.92 -4.11
CA ASP A 74 12.93 7.97 -5.37
C ASP A 74 12.68 9.35 -6.02
N LEU A 75 13.71 10.21 -6.02
CA LEU A 75 13.61 11.59 -6.51
C LEU A 75 13.28 11.66 -8.00
N GLU A 76 13.84 10.75 -8.80
CA GLU A 76 13.56 10.69 -10.24
C GLU A 76 12.12 10.26 -10.47
N HIS A 77 11.62 9.29 -9.70
CA HIS A 77 10.21 8.90 -9.77
C HIS A 77 9.29 10.07 -9.37
N LEU A 78 9.57 10.73 -8.25
CA LEU A 78 8.78 11.88 -7.78
C LEU A 78 8.80 13.04 -8.80
N PHE A 79 9.96 13.33 -9.39
CA PHE A 79 10.10 14.34 -10.44
C PHE A 79 9.21 14.04 -11.64
N ASN A 80 9.25 12.81 -12.14
CA ASN A 80 8.44 12.41 -13.29
C ASN A 80 6.94 12.32 -12.96
N GLU A 81 6.60 11.84 -11.77
CA GLU A 81 5.21 11.75 -11.29
C GLU A 81 4.60 13.15 -11.15
N THR A 82 5.29 14.10 -10.53
CA THR A 82 4.83 15.50 -10.41
C THR A 82 4.73 16.19 -11.77
N ALA A 83 5.68 15.97 -12.69
CA ALA A 83 5.62 16.52 -14.05
C ALA A 83 4.39 16.01 -14.81
N ARG A 84 4.10 14.71 -14.74
CA ARG A 84 2.91 14.10 -15.36
C ARG A 84 1.61 14.69 -14.80
N LEU A 85 1.52 14.83 -13.48
CA LEU A 85 0.33 15.39 -12.84
C LEU A 85 0.11 16.86 -13.20
N ARG A 86 1.17 17.67 -13.24
CA ARG A 86 1.10 19.07 -13.69
C ARG A 86 0.65 19.18 -15.14
N ALA A 87 1.14 18.31 -16.03
CA ALA A 87 0.68 18.25 -17.42
C ALA A 87 -0.82 17.89 -17.53
N GLY A 88 -1.34 17.14 -16.56
CA GLY A 88 -2.78 16.86 -16.41
C GLY A 88 -3.58 17.92 -15.64
N GLY A 89 -3.01 19.11 -15.40
CA GLY A 89 -3.71 20.23 -14.78
C GLY A 89 -3.72 20.23 -13.25
N ILE A 90 -2.95 19.35 -12.59
CA ILE A 90 -2.88 19.29 -11.13
C ILE A 90 -1.86 20.29 -10.60
N ALA A 91 -2.30 21.21 -9.74
CA ALA A 91 -1.42 22.15 -9.07
C ALA A 91 -0.58 21.42 -8.00
N ILE A 92 0.75 21.51 -8.11
CA ILE A 92 1.68 20.95 -7.11
C ILE A 92 2.72 22.01 -6.80
N SER A 93 2.79 22.44 -5.54
CA SER A 93 3.69 23.47 -5.06
C SER A 93 4.04 23.23 -3.59
N PRO A 94 5.02 23.96 -3.02
CA PRO A 94 5.28 23.91 -1.59
C PRO A 94 4.08 24.28 -0.71
N ALA A 95 3.03 24.91 -1.25
CA ALA A 95 1.83 25.24 -0.50
C ALA A 95 1.01 23.98 -0.15
N ASN A 96 0.83 23.08 -1.12
CA ASN A 96 -0.03 21.90 -0.99
C ASN A 96 0.72 20.56 -0.96
N LEU A 97 2.04 20.54 -1.17
CA LEU A 97 2.89 19.37 -0.95
C LEU A 97 3.99 19.70 0.05
N LYS A 98 4.04 18.95 1.14
CA LYS A 98 5.05 19.01 2.19
C LYS A 98 5.86 17.71 2.19
N ILE A 99 7.18 17.81 2.28
CA ILE A 99 8.06 16.65 2.36
C ILE A 99 8.83 16.72 3.66
N SER A 100 8.80 15.64 4.43
CA SER A 100 9.57 15.53 5.66
C SER A 100 11.05 15.67 5.38
N ASP A 101 11.72 16.59 6.08
CA ASP A 101 13.17 16.68 6.15
C ASP A 101 13.84 15.36 6.58
N ARG A 102 13.10 14.49 7.26
CA ARG A 102 13.57 13.18 7.75
C ARG A 102 13.26 12.01 6.80
N ALA A 103 12.50 12.21 5.71
CA ALA A 103 12.24 11.16 4.73
C ALA A 103 13.55 10.72 4.05
N THR A 104 13.71 9.42 3.80
CA THR A 104 14.94 8.87 3.25
C THR A 104 14.93 8.91 1.72
N ILE A 105 16.05 9.23 1.09
CA ILE A 105 16.18 9.23 -0.37
C ILE A 105 16.50 7.82 -0.89
N CYS A 106 15.68 7.31 -1.79
CA CYS A 106 15.96 6.11 -2.57
C CYS A 106 16.84 6.46 -3.77
N MET A 107 18.15 6.30 -3.57
CA MET A 107 19.20 6.49 -4.58
C MET A 107 19.18 5.46 -5.72
N PRO A 108 19.75 5.77 -6.90
CA PRO A 108 19.87 4.84 -8.03
C PRO A 108 20.49 3.49 -7.67
N TYR A 109 21.52 3.50 -6.82
CA TYR A 109 22.20 2.27 -6.40
C TYR A 109 21.32 1.34 -5.54
N HIS A 110 20.28 1.85 -4.87
CA HIS A 110 19.33 0.98 -4.18
C HIS A 110 18.50 0.17 -5.18
N LYS A 111 18.04 0.81 -6.27
CA LYS A 111 17.33 0.13 -7.37
C LYS A 111 18.22 -0.94 -8.02
N LEU A 112 19.48 -0.58 -8.27
CA LEU A 112 20.48 -1.50 -8.79
C LEU A 112 20.66 -2.73 -7.88
N LEU A 113 20.93 -2.51 -6.58
CA LEU A 113 21.10 -3.59 -5.61
C LEU A 113 19.88 -4.51 -5.50
N ASP A 114 18.67 -3.95 -5.52
CA ASP A 114 17.42 -4.70 -5.50
C ASP A 114 17.27 -5.58 -6.75
N GLY A 115 17.62 -5.05 -7.93
CA GLY A 115 17.64 -5.81 -9.17
C GLY A 115 18.68 -6.94 -9.16
N LEU A 116 19.93 -6.61 -8.77
CA LEU A 116 21.04 -7.57 -8.72
C LEU A 116 20.74 -8.74 -7.77
N GLU A 117 20.12 -8.47 -6.62
CA GLU A 117 19.77 -9.52 -5.67
C GLU A 117 18.67 -10.44 -6.20
N GLU A 118 17.60 -9.89 -6.79
CA GLU A 118 16.54 -10.70 -7.41
C GLU A 118 17.08 -11.53 -8.58
N ASP A 119 17.99 -10.98 -9.38
CA ASP A 119 18.64 -11.70 -10.48
C ASP A 119 19.56 -12.82 -9.95
N ARG A 120 20.30 -12.58 -8.87
CA ARG A 120 21.15 -13.60 -8.21
C ARG A 120 20.33 -14.75 -7.62
N LEU A 121 19.15 -14.45 -7.06
CA LEU A 121 18.28 -15.45 -6.45
C LEU A 121 17.60 -16.37 -7.47
N GLY A 122 17.38 -15.91 -8.70
CA GLY A 122 16.71 -16.68 -9.75
C GLY A 122 15.32 -17.16 -9.31
N ASP A 123 15.13 -18.48 -9.26
CA ASP A 123 13.85 -19.10 -8.85
C ASP A 123 13.49 -18.87 -7.36
N LYS A 124 14.45 -18.39 -6.55
CA LYS A 124 14.27 -18.11 -5.11
C LYS A 124 14.01 -16.63 -4.81
N LYS A 125 13.63 -15.86 -5.83
CA LYS A 125 13.30 -14.43 -5.72
C LYS A 125 12.20 -14.18 -4.69
N PHE A 126 12.23 -13.00 -4.06
CA PHE A 126 11.18 -12.57 -3.14
C PHE A 126 9.99 -11.93 -3.86
N GLY A 127 10.14 -11.62 -5.15
CA GLY A 127 9.12 -10.93 -5.94
C GLY A 127 9.17 -9.42 -5.71
N SER A 128 10.37 -8.86 -5.59
CA SER A 128 10.58 -7.44 -5.40
C SER A 128 10.03 -6.62 -6.57
N THR A 129 9.62 -5.40 -6.27
CA THR A 129 9.25 -4.41 -7.28
C THR A 129 10.45 -3.84 -8.05
N ARG A 130 11.68 -4.20 -7.66
CA ARG A 130 12.94 -3.68 -8.21
C ARG A 130 13.03 -2.15 -8.15
N ARG A 131 12.46 -1.57 -7.08
CA ARG A 131 12.40 -0.12 -6.81
C ARG A 131 13.36 0.32 -5.72
N GLY A 132 14.20 -0.59 -5.21
CA GLY A 132 15.21 -0.27 -4.22
C GLY A 132 14.69 -0.23 -2.78
N ILE A 133 13.45 -0.67 -2.53
CA ILE A 133 12.78 -0.53 -1.22
C ILE A 133 13.57 -1.22 -0.11
N SER A 134 13.87 -2.50 -0.25
CA SER A 134 14.60 -3.23 0.79
C SER A 134 16.01 -2.68 0.99
N PRO A 135 16.81 -2.42 -0.07
CA PRO A 135 18.12 -1.78 0.11
C PRO A 135 18.07 -0.40 0.79
N VAL A 136 17.12 0.47 0.47
CA VAL A 136 17.06 1.82 1.09
C VAL A 136 16.60 1.76 2.55
N TYR A 137 15.65 0.88 2.90
CA TYR A 137 15.29 0.68 4.31
C TYR A 137 16.44 0.05 5.10
N SER A 138 17.17 -0.90 4.51
CA SER A 138 18.40 -1.44 5.12
C SER A 138 19.40 -0.31 5.41
N ASP A 139 19.68 0.55 4.42
CA ASP A 139 20.60 1.67 4.60
C ASP A 139 20.12 2.70 5.63
N LYS A 140 18.81 2.92 5.75
CA LYS A 140 18.22 3.75 6.80
C LYS A 140 18.63 3.24 8.19
N PHE A 141 18.55 1.93 8.42
CA PHE A 141 18.92 1.32 9.70
C PHE A 141 20.43 1.15 9.87
N MET A 142 21.17 0.92 8.79
CA MET A 142 22.64 0.89 8.78
C MET A 142 23.27 2.28 8.89
N LYS A 143 22.46 3.35 8.86
CA LYS A 143 22.88 4.76 8.88
C LYS A 143 23.72 5.17 7.65
N LYS A 144 23.41 4.58 6.50
CA LYS A 144 24.09 4.77 5.20
C LYS A 144 23.19 5.42 4.15
N ALA A 145 22.14 6.12 4.59
CA ALA A 145 21.20 6.79 3.70
C ALA A 145 21.26 8.32 3.84
N LEU A 146 20.97 9.02 2.74
CA LEU A 146 20.66 10.45 2.74
C LEU A 146 19.18 10.68 3.02
N ARG A 147 18.87 11.86 3.53
CA ARG A 147 17.50 12.32 3.82
C ARG A 147 17.17 13.55 2.99
N MET A 148 15.89 13.84 2.82
CA MET A 148 15.42 15.01 2.08
C MET A 148 15.96 16.33 2.64
N GLY A 149 16.16 16.43 3.96
CA GLY A 149 16.78 17.59 4.60
C GLY A 149 18.22 17.86 4.12
N ASP A 150 18.95 16.82 3.71
CA ASP A 150 20.31 16.96 3.19
C ASP A 150 20.33 17.76 1.86
N LEU A 151 19.22 17.79 1.11
CA LEU A 151 19.10 18.55 -0.15
C LEU A 151 19.32 20.07 0.01
N LYS A 152 19.17 20.61 1.22
CA LYS A 152 19.41 22.04 1.49
C LYS A 152 20.91 22.39 1.48
N ASN A 153 21.79 21.39 1.59
CA ASN A 153 23.23 21.57 1.70
C ASN A 153 23.99 20.58 0.80
N LEU A 154 23.51 20.37 -0.44
CA LEU A 154 24.06 19.38 -1.38
C LEU A 154 25.58 19.51 -1.58
N ASP A 155 26.09 20.74 -1.66
CA ASP A 155 27.50 21.02 -1.92
C ASP A 155 28.45 20.41 -0.86
N HIS A 156 27.95 20.18 0.36
CA HIS A 156 28.72 19.60 1.46
C HIS A 156 28.64 18.07 1.55
N LEU A 157 27.80 17.43 0.73
CA LEU A 157 27.55 15.99 0.83
C LEU A 157 28.50 15.12 0.01
N ARG A 158 29.28 15.71 -0.91
CA ARG A 158 30.12 14.95 -1.86
C ARG A 158 31.03 13.94 -1.15
N GLY A 159 31.71 14.35 -0.08
CA GLY A 159 32.58 13.44 0.69
C GLY A 159 31.80 12.28 1.32
N ARG A 160 30.69 12.58 2.01
CA ARG A 160 29.81 11.55 2.60
C ARG A 160 29.25 10.59 1.55
N ILE A 161 28.89 11.09 0.37
CA ILE A 161 28.40 10.27 -0.74
C ILE A 161 29.50 9.37 -1.29
N ALA A 162 30.73 9.88 -1.42
CA ALA A 162 31.88 9.09 -1.83
C ALA A 162 32.14 7.92 -0.88
N ASP A 163 32.11 8.15 0.44
CA ASP A 163 32.28 7.10 1.45
C ASP A 163 31.16 6.04 1.38
N ILE A 164 29.91 6.47 1.15
CA ILE A 164 28.78 5.54 0.97
C ILE A 164 28.98 4.73 -0.31
N ILE A 165 29.39 5.36 -1.41
CA ILE A 165 29.60 4.68 -2.70
C ILE A 165 30.76 3.69 -2.63
N GLU A 166 31.86 4.04 -1.95
CA GLU A 166 32.96 3.11 -1.66
C GLU A 166 32.42 1.85 -0.97
N TRP A 167 31.62 2.03 0.09
CA TRP A 167 30.97 0.92 0.78
C TRP A 167 30.06 0.10 -0.15
N LYS A 168 29.28 0.76 -1.02
CA LYS A 168 28.37 0.10 -1.97
C LYS A 168 29.12 -0.73 -3.01
N ASN A 169 30.26 -0.24 -3.48
CA ASN A 169 31.06 -0.90 -4.50
C ASN A 169 31.75 -2.18 -3.99
N LEU A 170 31.93 -2.36 -2.67
CA LEU A 170 32.33 -3.64 -2.09
C LEU A 170 31.34 -4.76 -2.47
N THR A 171 30.05 -4.45 -2.53
CA THR A 171 29.01 -5.41 -2.91
C THR A 171 28.70 -5.36 -4.40
N VAL A 172 28.53 -4.18 -4.99
CA VAL A 172 28.14 -4.02 -6.41
C VAL A 172 29.23 -4.57 -7.34
N ALA A 173 30.46 -4.07 -7.20
CA ALA A 173 31.58 -4.53 -8.01
C ALA A 173 32.25 -5.77 -7.43
N GLY A 174 32.52 -5.78 -6.12
CA GLY A 174 33.22 -6.89 -5.48
C GLY A 174 32.39 -8.17 -5.31
N GLY A 175 31.09 -8.04 -5.05
CA GLY A 175 30.18 -9.16 -4.78
C GLY A 175 29.44 -9.64 -6.01
N TYR A 176 28.73 -8.74 -6.70
CA TYR A 176 27.92 -9.06 -7.88
C TYR A 176 28.71 -8.99 -9.20
N GLY A 177 29.91 -8.43 -9.22
CA GLY A 177 30.71 -8.27 -10.44
C GLY A 177 30.13 -7.26 -11.43
N HIS A 178 29.33 -6.30 -10.95
CA HIS A 178 28.78 -5.22 -11.76
C HIS A 178 29.77 -4.04 -11.86
N GLU A 179 29.65 -3.20 -12.88
CA GLU A 179 30.42 -1.95 -12.95
C GLU A 179 30.23 -1.09 -11.69
N PRO A 180 31.31 -0.49 -11.17
CA PRO A 180 31.25 0.31 -9.95
C PRO A 180 30.38 1.55 -10.15
N ILE A 181 29.69 1.94 -9.08
CA ILE A 181 28.91 3.18 -9.04
C ILE A 181 29.88 4.36 -9.00
N ASP A 182 29.60 5.35 -9.84
CA ASP A 182 30.37 6.58 -9.91
C ASP A 182 29.77 7.70 -9.04
N VAL A 183 30.64 8.46 -8.37
CA VAL A 183 30.24 9.54 -7.46
C VAL A 183 29.67 10.73 -8.22
N ASP A 184 30.26 11.07 -9.37
CA ASP A 184 29.84 12.23 -10.18
C ASP A 184 28.47 12.00 -10.79
N GLU A 185 28.18 10.77 -11.27
CA GLU A 185 26.85 10.40 -11.75
C GLU A 185 25.77 10.56 -10.68
N ILE A 186 26.07 10.14 -9.45
CA ILE A 186 25.13 10.26 -8.32
C ILE A 186 24.92 11.73 -7.91
N MET A 187 25.98 12.54 -7.90
CA MET A 187 25.88 13.97 -7.63
C MET A 187 25.03 14.67 -8.70
N ALA A 188 25.29 14.39 -9.98
CA ALA A 188 24.50 14.94 -11.09
C ALA A 188 23.03 14.52 -11.02
N TRP A 189 22.75 13.28 -10.61
CA TRP A 189 21.38 12.80 -10.40
C TRP A 189 20.67 13.56 -9.27
N LEU A 190 21.35 13.82 -8.15
CA LEU A 190 20.81 14.62 -7.04
C LEU A 190 20.55 16.08 -7.43
N GLU A 191 21.44 16.69 -8.20
CA GLU A 191 21.24 18.06 -8.71
C GLU A 191 20.02 18.13 -9.62
N LYS A 192 19.90 17.18 -10.56
CA LYS A 192 18.80 17.15 -11.54
C LYS A 192 17.45 16.88 -10.89
N TYR A 193 17.37 15.85 -10.05
CA TYR A 193 16.08 15.36 -9.54
C TYR A 193 15.77 15.79 -8.10
N GLY A 194 16.78 16.09 -7.29
CA GLY A 194 16.61 16.50 -5.89
C GLY A 194 16.39 18.00 -5.71
N LYS A 195 17.20 18.84 -6.37
CA LYS A 195 17.13 20.30 -6.24
C LYS A 195 15.73 20.90 -6.44
N PRO A 196 14.90 20.43 -7.41
CA PRO A 196 13.53 20.93 -7.58
C PRO A 196 12.61 20.75 -6.36
N PHE A 197 12.96 19.86 -5.42
CA PHE A 197 12.17 19.56 -4.24
C PHE A 197 12.67 20.23 -2.96
N ALA A 198 13.79 20.97 -2.99
CA ALA A 198 14.37 21.57 -1.78
C ALA A 198 13.39 22.48 -1.02
N ASP A 199 12.56 23.24 -1.73
CA ASP A 199 11.57 24.16 -1.15
C ASP A 199 10.33 23.45 -0.59
N TYR A 200 10.12 22.17 -0.93
CA TYR A 200 9.03 21.35 -0.40
C TYR A 200 9.40 20.76 0.96
N VAL A 201 10.70 20.77 1.31
CA VAL A 201 11.24 20.14 2.51
C VAL A 201 11.01 21.01 3.74
N CYS A 202 10.23 20.49 4.68
CA CYS A 202 9.94 21.13 5.95
C CYS A 202 9.98 20.14 7.12
N ASP A 203 9.99 20.66 8.35
CA ASP A 203 9.78 19.82 9.54
C ASP A 203 8.30 19.42 9.63
N THR A 204 7.98 18.22 9.16
CA THR A 204 6.62 17.69 9.17
C THR A 204 6.12 17.42 10.59
N THR A 205 7.00 17.22 11.57
CA THR A 205 6.61 17.06 12.98
C THR A 205 5.95 18.33 13.49
N VAL A 206 6.58 19.49 13.26
CA VAL A 206 6.03 20.78 13.67
C VAL A 206 4.75 21.08 12.90
N TYR A 207 4.80 20.97 11.57
CA TYR A 207 3.64 21.24 10.70
C TYR A 207 2.40 20.44 11.09
N LEU A 208 2.52 19.11 11.22
CA LEU A 208 1.37 18.26 11.55
C LEU A 208 0.90 18.48 12.99
N THR A 209 1.81 18.71 13.94
CA THR A 209 1.44 18.99 15.32
C THR A 209 0.59 20.27 15.42
N ASP A 210 1.00 21.33 14.72
CA ASP A 210 0.28 22.61 14.75
C ASP A 210 -1.05 22.53 14.01
N ALA A 211 -1.10 21.82 12.87
CA ALA A 211 -2.35 21.58 12.15
C ALA A 211 -3.37 20.83 13.02
N VAL A 212 -2.95 19.77 13.71
CA VAL A 212 -3.83 18.99 14.59
C VAL A 212 -4.30 19.83 15.78
N LYS A 213 -3.42 20.65 16.40
CA LYS A 213 -3.82 21.60 17.45
C LYS A 213 -4.82 22.64 16.96
N ALA A 214 -4.74 23.05 15.70
CA ALA A 214 -5.69 23.94 15.06
C ALA A 214 -7.01 23.25 14.66
N GLY A 215 -7.20 21.97 15.02
CA GLY A 215 -8.42 21.22 14.76
C GLY A 215 -8.51 20.62 13.36
N LYS A 216 -7.44 20.62 12.57
CA LYS A 216 -7.42 20.06 11.22
C LYS A 216 -7.55 18.54 11.22
N SER A 217 -8.28 18.00 10.25
CA SER A 217 -8.40 16.55 10.05
C SER A 217 -7.22 16.00 9.24
N VAL A 218 -6.73 14.82 9.63
CA VAL A 218 -5.60 14.16 8.97
C VAL A 218 -5.96 12.72 8.61
N MET A 219 -5.84 12.39 7.33
CA MET A 219 -5.92 11.04 6.81
C MET A 219 -4.53 10.48 6.58
N PHE A 220 -4.27 9.28 7.07
CA PHE A 220 -3.03 8.55 6.82
C PHE A 220 -3.29 7.48 5.78
N GLU A 221 -2.64 7.61 4.62
CA GLU A 221 -2.76 6.68 3.51
C GLU A 221 -1.65 5.62 3.58
N ALA A 222 -2.04 4.36 3.78
CA ALA A 222 -1.11 3.25 3.78
C ALA A 222 -0.84 2.70 2.36
N GLN A 223 0.36 2.16 2.17
CA GLN A 223 0.66 1.27 1.06
C GLN A 223 0.59 -0.19 1.48
N LEU A 224 0.24 -1.06 0.53
CA LEU A 224 0.13 -2.51 0.74
C LEU A 224 -0.87 -2.85 1.87
N GLY A 225 -0.79 -4.04 2.44
CA GLY A 225 -1.70 -4.50 3.49
C GLY A 225 -0.95 -5.18 4.62
N ALA A 226 -1.69 -5.61 5.65
CA ALA A 226 -1.14 -6.20 6.87
C ALA A 226 -0.24 -7.41 6.60
N LEU A 227 -0.59 -8.24 5.61
CA LEU A 227 0.15 -9.46 5.30
C LEU A 227 1.47 -9.20 4.55
N ARG A 228 1.73 -7.95 4.17
CA ARG A 228 3.01 -7.48 3.62
C ARG A 228 3.80 -6.64 4.62
N ASP A 229 3.35 -6.55 5.88
CA ASP A 229 4.11 -5.94 6.95
C ASP A 229 5.42 -6.70 7.20
N ILE A 230 6.50 -5.99 7.53
CA ILE A 230 7.82 -6.61 7.73
C ILE A 230 7.87 -7.58 8.92
N ASP A 231 7.14 -7.27 10.00
CA ASP A 231 7.20 -8.02 11.25
C ASP A 231 5.99 -8.96 11.41
N PHE A 232 4.81 -8.48 10.99
CA PHE A 232 3.53 -9.17 11.20
C PHE A 232 2.91 -9.68 9.88
N GLY A 233 3.67 -9.65 8.79
CA GLY A 233 3.27 -10.21 7.51
C GLY A 233 3.83 -11.61 7.26
N ILE A 234 3.76 -12.04 6.01
CA ILE A 234 4.23 -13.35 5.56
C ILE A 234 5.72 -13.29 5.25
N TYR A 235 6.57 -13.16 6.27
CA TYR A 235 8.03 -13.07 6.10
C TYR A 235 8.59 -14.38 5.48
N PRO A 236 9.50 -14.32 4.49
CA PRO A 236 10.20 -13.15 3.93
C PRO A 236 9.49 -12.46 2.75
N TYR A 237 8.29 -12.88 2.38
CA TYR A 237 7.50 -12.29 1.29
C TYR A 237 6.76 -11.03 1.76
N THR A 238 7.49 -10.06 2.29
CA THR A 238 6.95 -8.82 2.85
C THR A 238 7.57 -7.60 2.17
N SER A 239 7.05 -6.42 2.48
CA SER A 239 7.79 -5.18 2.21
C SER A 239 8.79 -4.94 3.34
N ALA A 240 9.80 -4.10 3.09
CA ALA A 240 10.79 -3.73 4.10
C ALA A 240 10.31 -2.59 5.05
N SER A 241 9.00 -2.39 5.14
CA SER A 241 8.39 -1.31 5.93
C SER A 241 7.17 -1.80 6.71
N THR A 242 6.89 -1.13 7.82
CA THR A 242 5.68 -1.37 8.60
C THR A 242 4.45 -0.83 7.86
N THR A 243 3.48 -1.69 7.54
CA THR A 243 2.23 -1.33 6.85
C THR A 243 1.06 -1.07 7.81
N LEU A 244 1.26 -1.32 9.11
CA LEU A 244 0.22 -1.25 10.12
C LEU A 244 -0.23 0.18 10.44
N ALA A 245 -1.52 0.33 10.78
CA ALA A 245 -2.15 1.60 11.15
C ALA A 245 -1.44 2.29 12.33
N ALA A 246 -1.04 1.53 13.36
CA ALA A 246 -0.37 2.07 14.54
C ALA A 246 0.96 2.77 14.22
N TYR A 247 1.58 2.43 13.08
CA TYR A 247 2.79 3.11 12.61
C TYR A 247 2.49 4.46 11.94
N ALA A 248 1.24 4.75 11.57
CA ALA A 248 0.89 5.96 10.82
C ALA A 248 1.32 7.27 11.50
N PRO A 249 1.07 7.50 12.81
CA PRO A 249 1.59 8.69 13.49
C PRO A 249 3.12 8.73 13.52
N ILE A 250 3.78 7.59 13.76
CA ILE A 250 5.24 7.47 13.84
C ILE A 250 5.88 7.79 12.48
N GLY A 251 5.44 7.11 11.42
CA GLY A 251 5.91 7.30 10.05
C GLY A 251 5.57 8.67 9.48
N SER A 252 4.58 9.37 10.02
CA SER A 252 4.27 10.75 9.64
C SER A 252 5.17 11.79 10.32
N GLY A 253 5.84 11.40 11.42
CA GLY A 253 6.66 12.29 12.24
C GLY A 253 5.94 12.88 13.45
N VAL A 254 4.82 12.29 13.88
CA VAL A 254 4.03 12.71 15.05
C VAL A 254 3.76 11.53 16.00
N PRO A 255 4.81 10.86 16.53
CA PRO A 255 4.66 9.66 17.35
C PRO A 255 3.88 9.87 18.66
N GLN A 256 3.69 11.13 19.08
CA GLN A 256 2.90 11.51 20.24
C GLN A 256 1.38 11.46 20.00
N LEU A 257 0.93 11.40 18.75
CA LEU A 257 -0.49 11.37 18.39
C LEU A 257 -1.00 9.92 18.30
N LYS A 258 -2.30 9.75 18.55
CA LYS A 258 -3.00 8.47 18.45
C LYS A 258 -4.07 8.57 17.38
N LEU A 259 -4.37 7.47 16.70
CA LEU A 259 -5.47 7.43 15.74
C LEU A 259 -6.81 7.48 16.49
N ASP A 260 -7.75 8.22 15.91
CA ASP A 260 -9.16 8.19 16.29
C ASP A 260 -9.86 7.01 15.60
N GLU A 261 -9.46 6.69 14.37
CA GLU A 261 -10.09 5.67 13.53
C GLU A 261 -9.05 4.92 12.66
N SER A 262 -9.29 3.63 12.44
CA SER A 262 -8.54 2.78 11.50
C SER A 262 -9.53 2.06 10.60
N ILE A 263 -9.63 2.49 9.35
CA ILE A 263 -10.53 1.92 8.35
C ILE A 263 -9.77 0.87 7.54
N GLY A 264 -10.10 -0.39 7.78
CA GLY A 264 -9.56 -1.51 7.03
C GLY A 264 -10.24 -1.68 5.68
N ILE A 265 -9.48 -1.57 4.60
CA ILE A 265 -9.95 -1.83 3.25
C ILE A 265 -9.79 -3.33 2.97
N MET A 266 -10.91 -3.99 2.69
CA MET A 266 -11.02 -5.43 2.52
C MET A 266 -11.77 -5.72 1.22
N LYS A 267 -11.37 -6.72 0.44
CA LYS A 267 -12.17 -7.17 -0.72
C LYS A 267 -13.18 -8.22 -0.30
N ALA A 268 -14.28 -8.31 -1.04
CA ALA A 268 -15.28 -9.38 -0.92
C ALA A 268 -14.77 -10.77 -1.34
N TYR A 269 -13.52 -10.87 -1.80
CA TYR A 269 -12.80 -12.10 -2.13
C TYR A 269 -11.30 -11.86 -1.92
N SER A 270 -10.47 -12.89 -2.05
CA SER A 270 -9.04 -12.73 -1.81
C SER A 270 -8.25 -12.64 -3.11
N SER A 271 -7.20 -11.81 -3.10
CA SER A 271 -6.24 -11.70 -4.19
C SER A 271 -4.84 -11.48 -3.63
N CYS A 272 -3.84 -11.99 -4.34
CA CYS A 272 -2.44 -11.84 -3.98
C CYS A 272 -1.64 -11.33 -5.19
N VAL A 273 -0.84 -10.29 -4.95
CA VAL A 273 0.13 -9.75 -5.90
C VAL A 273 1.53 -10.10 -5.42
N GLY A 274 2.31 -10.78 -6.25
CA GLY A 274 3.69 -11.18 -5.94
C GLY A 274 3.80 -12.62 -5.42
N GLU A 275 5.01 -12.97 -4.98
CA GLU A 275 5.34 -14.31 -4.50
C GLU A 275 4.85 -14.52 -3.04
N GLY A 276 4.94 -15.77 -2.59
CA GLY A 276 4.62 -16.21 -1.23
C GLY A 276 3.33 -17.04 -1.13
N PRO A 277 3.07 -17.66 0.04
CA PRO A 277 1.87 -18.45 0.28
C PRO A 277 0.59 -17.66 0.09
N PHE A 278 -0.41 -18.34 -0.47
CA PHE A 278 -1.78 -17.85 -0.58
C PHE A 278 -2.70 -19.04 -0.36
N THR A 279 -2.99 -19.32 0.91
CA THR A 279 -3.63 -20.58 1.33
C THR A 279 -4.99 -20.80 0.68
N CYS A 280 -5.78 -19.74 0.51
CA CYS A 280 -7.07 -19.82 -0.15
C CYS A 280 -7.01 -19.71 -1.69
N GLU A 281 -5.85 -19.88 -2.33
CA GLU A 281 -5.77 -19.77 -3.79
C GLU A 281 -6.69 -20.78 -4.50
N LEU A 282 -7.43 -20.30 -5.49
CA LEU A 282 -8.23 -21.13 -6.39
C LEU A 282 -7.43 -21.43 -7.66
N PHE A 283 -7.74 -22.55 -8.30
CA PHE A 283 -7.11 -22.99 -9.54
C PHE A 283 -8.17 -23.35 -10.60
N GLY A 284 -7.75 -23.42 -11.87
CA GLY A 284 -8.63 -23.80 -12.97
C GLY A 284 -9.69 -22.75 -13.31
N ASP A 285 -10.87 -23.22 -13.72
CA ASP A 285 -11.94 -22.38 -14.29
C ASP A 285 -12.53 -21.39 -13.28
N GLU A 286 -12.64 -21.79 -12.00
CA GLU A 286 -13.15 -20.91 -10.94
C GLU A 286 -12.22 -19.70 -10.72
N ALA A 287 -10.91 -19.94 -10.70
CA ALA A 287 -9.92 -18.89 -10.59
C ALA A 287 -9.91 -17.97 -11.82
N HIS A 288 -10.09 -18.55 -13.01
CA HIS A 288 -10.20 -17.77 -14.24
C HIS A 288 -11.43 -16.86 -14.22
N ALA A 289 -12.61 -17.40 -13.88
CA ALA A 289 -13.85 -16.64 -13.82
C ALA A 289 -13.78 -15.49 -12.79
N LEU A 290 -13.24 -15.74 -11.59
CA LEU A 290 -13.08 -14.72 -10.57
C LEU A 290 -12.08 -13.63 -10.99
N ARG A 291 -10.98 -14.02 -11.65
CA ARG A 291 -9.98 -13.08 -12.16
C ARG A 291 -10.55 -12.15 -13.23
N GLU A 292 -11.31 -12.70 -14.17
CA GLU A 292 -11.99 -11.94 -15.22
C GLU A 292 -13.01 -10.97 -14.63
N ALA A 293 -13.90 -11.46 -13.76
CA ALA A 293 -14.92 -10.64 -13.11
C ALA A 293 -14.30 -9.50 -12.28
N GLY A 294 -13.19 -9.77 -11.58
CA GLY A 294 -12.50 -8.79 -10.75
C GLY A 294 -11.54 -7.86 -11.50
N GLY A 295 -11.28 -8.10 -12.78
CA GLY A 295 -10.24 -7.40 -13.54
C GLY A 295 -8.86 -7.52 -12.89
N GLU A 296 -8.54 -8.69 -12.34
CA GLU A 296 -7.39 -8.91 -11.46
C GLU A 296 -6.09 -9.11 -12.25
N TYR A 297 -5.66 -8.02 -12.89
CA TYR A 297 -4.46 -7.92 -13.72
C TYR A 297 -3.59 -6.73 -13.28
N GLY A 298 -2.27 -6.89 -13.37
CA GLY A 298 -1.33 -5.81 -13.06
C GLY A 298 -1.47 -4.63 -14.02
N ALA A 299 -1.76 -3.43 -13.51
CA ALA A 299 -2.03 -2.25 -14.35
C ALA A 299 -0.89 -1.86 -15.31
N ALA A 300 0.36 -2.16 -14.94
CA ALA A 300 1.54 -1.87 -15.78
C ALA A 300 2.03 -3.08 -16.60
N THR A 301 1.80 -4.31 -16.12
CA THR A 301 2.41 -5.53 -16.68
C THR A 301 1.42 -6.46 -17.37
N GLY A 302 0.12 -6.27 -17.13
CA GLY A 302 -0.94 -7.18 -17.58
C GLY A 302 -0.88 -8.57 -16.94
N ARG A 303 0.04 -8.83 -15.99
CA ARG A 303 0.18 -10.17 -15.40
C ARG A 303 -1.05 -10.51 -14.55
N PRO A 304 -1.58 -11.75 -14.68
CA PRO A 304 -2.70 -12.20 -13.87
C PRO A 304 -2.30 -12.23 -12.40
N ARG A 305 -3.18 -11.72 -11.54
CA ARG A 305 -3.04 -11.89 -10.09
C ARG A 305 -3.59 -13.24 -9.68
N ARG A 306 -3.10 -13.73 -8.55
CA ARG A 306 -3.63 -14.93 -7.90
C ARG A 306 -4.91 -14.54 -7.18
N VAL A 307 -5.93 -15.39 -7.27
CA VAL A 307 -7.26 -15.11 -6.70
C VAL A 307 -7.78 -16.31 -5.92
N GLY A 308 -8.65 -16.04 -4.95
CA GLY A 308 -9.26 -17.03 -4.10
C GLY A 308 -10.61 -16.54 -3.56
N GLY A 309 -11.37 -17.45 -2.95
CA GLY A 309 -12.57 -17.06 -2.21
C GLY A 309 -12.23 -16.14 -1.04
N PHE A 310 -13.25 -15.67 -0.32
CA PHE A 310 -13.02 -14.82 0.85
C PHE A 310 -12.31 -15.61 1.96
N ASP A 311 -11.15 -15.14 2.39
CA ASP A 311 -10.35 -15.80 3.43
C ASP A 311 -10.64 -15.19 4.79
N VAL A 312 -11.46 -15.88 5.59
CA VAL A 312 -11.84 -15.42 6.94
C VAL A 312 -10.61 -15.39 7.86
N VAL A 313 -9.74 -16.38 7.76
CA VAL A 313 -8.57 -16.53 8.66
C VAL A 313 -7.61 -15.36 8.46
N ALA A 314 -7.22 -15.12 7.19
CA ALA A 314 -6.32 -14.04 6.82
C ALA A 314 -6.95 -12.66 7.06
N SER A 315 -8.23 -12.47 6.71
CA SER A 315 -8.90 -11.18 6.83
C SER A 315 -9.19 -10.78 8.27
N ARG A 316 -9.54 -11.74 9.13
CA ARG A 316 -9.67 -11.51 10.58
C ARG A 316 -8.33 -11.13 11.21
N TYR A 317 -7.27 -11.87 10.90
CA TYR A 317 -5.92 -11.53 11.35
C TYR A 317 -5.50 -10.14 10.89
N GLY A 318 -5.73 -9.84 9.60
CA GLY A 318 -5.47 -8.55 9.00
C GLY A 318 -6.17 -7.39 9.70
N ALA A 319 -7.48 -7.50 9.91
CA ALA A 319 -8.26 -6.49 10.62
C ALA A 319 -7.77 -6.29 12.07
N MET A 320 -7.39 -7.38 12.75
CA MET A 320 -6.81 -7.33 14.09
C MET A 320 -5.45 -6.62 14.11
N MET A 321 -4.52 -6.97 13.20
CA MET A 321 -3.18 -6.33 13.12
C MET A 321 -3.26 -4.84 12.77
N GLN A 322 -4.25 -4.47 11.97
CA GLN A 322 -4.52 -3.07 11.65
C GLN A 322 -5.24 -2.30 12.76
N GLY A 323 -5.72 -2.99 13.80
CA GLY A 323 -6.56 -2.40 14.85
C GLY A 323 -7.79 -1.72 14.27
N CYS A 324 -8.43 -2.33 13.26
CA CYS A 324 -9.54 -1.73 12.54
C CYS A 324 -10.70 -1.40 13.49
N THR A 325 -11.15 -0.14 13.45
CA THR A 325 -12.38 0.30 14.10
C THR A 325 -13.60 -0.02 13.24
N CYS A 326 -13.43 -0.01 11.91
CA CYS A 326 -14.40 -0.50 10.95
C CYS A 326 -13.74 -0.95 9.65
N ILE A 327 -14.52 -1.61 8.79
CA ILE A 327 -14.12 -2.10 7.47
C ILE A 327 -14.84 -1.33 6.37
N ALA A 328 -14.12 -1.05 5.28
CA ALA A 328 -14.68 -0.76 3.98
C ALA A 328 -14.54 -2.01 3.11
N LEU A 329 -15.66 -2.71 2.88
CA LEU A 329 -15.72 -3.87 2.02
C LEU A 329 -15.80 -3.41 0.57
N THR A 330 -14.87 -3.85 -0.26
CA THR A 330 -14.73 -3.43 -1.64
C THR A 330 -15.05 -4.56 -2.61
N LYS A 331 -15.40 -4.18 -3.84
CA LYS A 331 -15.64 -5.12 -4.95
C LYS A 331 -16.71 -6.18 -4.65
N LEU A 332 -17.78 -5.81 -3.94
CA LEU A 332 -18.90 -6.73 -3.70
C LEU A 332 -19.56 -7.14 -5.03
N ASP A 333 -19.58 -6.23 -6.00
CA ASP A 333 -20.11 -6.43 -7.35
C ASP A 333 -19.43 -7.55 -8.12
N VAL A 334 -18.18 -7.87 -7.80
CA VAL A 334 -17.47 -9.00 -8.43
C VAL A 334 -18.13 -10.33 -8.05
N MET A 335 -18.85 -10.42 -6.94
CA MET A 335 -19.55 -11.64 -6.52
C MET A 335 -20.91 -11.83 -7.24
N SER A 336 -21.35 -10.83 -8.03
CA SER A 336 -22.68 -10.79 -8.65
C SER A 336 -23.00 -11.94 -9.60
N TYR A 337 -21.99 -12.59 -10.18
CA TYR A 337 -22.22 -13.68 -11.14
C TYR A 337 -22.41 -15.06 -10.48
N MET A 338 -22.13 -15.18 -9.18
CA MET A 338 -22.03 -16.47 -8.49
C MET A 338 -23.38 -16.98 -7.98
N ASP A 339 -23.65 -18.28 -8.18
CA ASP A 339 -24.72 -19.01 -7.45
C ASP A 339 -24.35 -19.23 -5.98
N LYS A 340 -23.07 -19.49 -5.75
CA LYS A 340 -22.49 -19.83 -4.47
C LYS A 340 -21.15 -19.16 -4.34
N ILE A 341 -20.93 -18.46 -3.23
CA ILE A 341 -19.69 -17.72 -3.00
C ILE A 341 -18.76 -18.60 -2.16
N PRO A 342 -17.53 -18.91 -2.63
CA PRO A 342 -16.57 -19.69 -1.87
C PRO A 342 -15.96 -18.85 -0.73
N VAL A 343 -15.95 -19.42 0.47
CA VAL A 343 -15.39 -18.81 1.68
C VAL A 343 -14.44 -19.79 2.35
N CYS A 344 -13.18 -19.41 2.53
CA CYS A 344 -12.24 -20.15 3.35
C CYS A 344 -12.47 -19.78 4.82
N VAL A 345 -13.12 -20.68 5.57
CA VAL A 345 -13.56 -20.42 6.96
C VAL A 345 -12.51 -20.81 7.99
N ALA A 346 -11.57 -21.67 7.61
CA ALA A 346 -10.49 -22.20 8.44
C ALA A 346 -9.39 -22.77 7.53
N TYR A 347 -8.23 -23.05 8.11
CA TYR A 347 -7.20 -23.85 7.44
C TYR A 347 -7.13 -25.25 8.06
N GLU A 348 -6.73 -26.23 7.26
CA GLU A 348 -6.23 -27.51 7.72
C GLU A 348 -4.71 -27.46 7.73
N LEU A 349 -4.10 -27.67 8.90
CA LEU A 349 -2.66 -27.78 9.07
C LEU A 349 -2.33 -29.13 9.70
N ASP A 350 -1.61 -29.97 8.97
CA ASP A 350 -1.18 -31.31 9.43
C ASP A 350 -2.36 -32.13 10.02
N GLY A 351 -3.51 -32.10 9.33
CA GLY A 351 -4.75 -32.80 9.71
C GLY A 351 -5.58 -32.13 10.81
N LYS A 352 -5.18 -30.95 11.30
CA LYS A 352 -5.91 -30.19 12.32
C LYS A 352 -6.56 -28.95 11.73
N ARG A 353 -7.82 -28.70 12.09
CA ARG A 353 -8.48 -27.42 11.81
C ARG A 353 -7.87 -26.33 12.67
N ILE A 354 -7.40 -25.26 12.04
CA ILE A 354 -6.93 -24.03 12.70
C ILE A 354 -7.72 -22.83 12.17
N GLU A 355 -7.92 -21.87 13.06
CA GLU A 355 -8.65 -20.64 12.75
C GLU A 355 -7.79 -19.38 12.98
N ASN A 356 -6.61 -19.55 13.59
CA ASN A 356 -5.62 -18.49 13.71
C ASN A 356 -4.71 -18.52 12.49
N PHE A 357 -4.35 -17.33 12.00
CA PHE A 357 -3.39 -17.19 10.92
C PHE A 357 -2.00 -17.69 11.39
N PRO A 358 -1.36 -18.63 10.69
CA PRO A 358 -0.04 -19.13 11.08
C PRO A 358 1.02 -18.04 11.03
N GLY A 359 1.92 -18.04 12.02
CA GLY A 359 2.94 -17.00 12.18
C GLY A 359 4.28 -17.29 11.49
N ASN A 360 4.48 -18.50 10.97
CA ASN A 360 5.68 -18.87 10.22
C ASN A 360 5.33 -19.38 8.82
N ILE A 361 6.33 -19.30 7.93
CA ILE A 361 6.15 -19.57 6.51
C ILE A 361 5.92 -21.05 6.23
N GLU A 362 6.58 -21.93 6.97
CA GLU A 362 6.51 -23.37 6.75
C GLU A 362 5.10 -23.92 7.05
N GLU A 363 4.43 -23.37 8.05
CA GLU A 363 3.03 -23.70 8.34
C GLU A 363 2.09 -23.18 7.26
N LEU A 364 2.28 -21.94 6.79
CA LEU A 364 1.46 -21.36 5.71
C LEU A 364 1.57 -22.16 4.40
N GLU A 365 2.76 -22.66 4.06
CA GLU A 365 3.00 -23.46 2.86
C GLU A 365 2.34 -24.84 2.90
N ARG A 366 2.19 -25.44 4.10
CA ARG A 366 1.52 -26.73 4.27
C ARG A 366 0.02 -26.61 4.52
N ALA A 367 -0.44 -25.44 4.95
CA ALA A 367 -1.83 -25.17 5.23
C ALA A 367 -2.70 -25.35 3.97
N LYS A 368 -3.87 -25.95 4.14
CA LYS A 368 -4.87 -26.12 3.08
C LYS A 368 -6.15 -25.38 3.46
N PRO A 369 -6.87 -24.79 2.49
CA PRO A 369 -8.09 -24.08 2.80
C PRO A 369 -9.23 -25.05 3.10
N ILE A 370 -10.01 -24.76 4.15
CA ILE A 370 -11.30 -25.39 4.39
C ILE A 370 -12.38 -24.45 3.84
N TYR A 371 -12.94 -24.82 2.69
CA TYR A 371 -13.94 -24.04 1.98
C TYR A 371 -15.37 -24.42 2.38
N GLU A 372 -16.18 -23.41 2.65
CA GLU A 372 -17.63 -23.47 2.68
C GLU A 372 -18.20 -22.58 1.58
N TYR A 373 -19.45 -22.84 1.19
CA TYR A 373 -20.13 -22.12 0.12
C TYR A 373 -21.40 -21.49 0.65
N VAL A 374 -21.46 -20.17 0.62
CA VAL A 374 -22.64 -19.39 1.02
C VAL A 374 -23.48 -19.05 -0.21
N GLU A 375 -24.74 -18.69 0.01
CA GLU A 375 -25.67 -18.32 -1.07
C GLU A 375 -25.16 -17.08 -1.83
N GLY A 376 -25.06 -17.19 -3.15
CA GLY A 376 -24.80 -16.07 -4.04
C GLY A 376 -26.09 -15.37 -4.47
N PHE A 377 -25.97 -14.24 -5.18
CA PHE A 377 -27.13 -13.38 -5.48
C PHE A 377 -27.45 -13.23 -6.97
N LYS A 378 -26.57 -13.64 -7.90
CA LYS A 378 -26.84 -13.70 -9.35
C LYS A 378 -27.54 -12.48 -9.97
N CYS A 379 -27.25 -11.28 -9.48
CA CYS A 379 -27.83 -10.05 -9.99
C CYS A 379 -26.84 -8.89 -9.87
N ASP A 380 -26.98 -7.94 -10.78
CA ASP A 380 -26.18 -6.71 -10.80
C ASP A 380 -26.58 -5.80 -9.63
N ILE A 381 -25.60 -5.42 -8.82
CA ILE A 381 -25.76 -4.51 -7.68
C ILE A 381 -25.09 -3.15 -7.91
N SER A 382 -24.53 -2.90 -9.10
CA SER A 382 -23.75 -1.69 -9.40
C SER A 382 -24.54 -0.38 -9.27
N GLY A 383 -25.87 -0.46 -9.40
CA GLY A 383 -26.80 0.65 -9.19
C GLY A 383 -27.22 0.90 -7.75
N CYS A 384 -26.91 0.02 -6.79
CA CYS A 384 -27.32 0.17 -5.39
C CYS A 384 -26.63 1.38 -4.74
N ARG A 385 -27.36 2.16 -3.94
CA ARG A 385 -26.84 3.35 -3.23
C ARG A 385 -27.18 3.36 -1.74
N LYS A 386 -28.12 2.54 -1.31
CA LYS A 386 -28.54 2.37 0.10
C LYS A 386 -28.53 0.91 0.51
N PRO A 387 -28.41 0.59 1.81
CA PRO A 387 -28.46 -0.79 2.29
C PRO A 387 -29.73 -1.52 1.84
N GLU A 388 -30.87 -0.82 1.79
CA GLU A 388 -32.15 -1.37 1.35
C GLU A 388 -32.20 -1.74 -0.13
N ASP A 389 -31.30 -1.19 -0.96
CA ASP A 389 -31.22 -1.50 -2.39
C ASP A 389 -30.54 -2.86 -2.64
N LEU A 390 -29.79 -3.39 -1.67
CA LEU A 390 -29.06 -4.63 -1.82
C LEU A 390 -30.01 -5.84 -1.77
N PRO A 391 -29.83 -6.84 -2.66
CA PRO A 391 -30.48 -8.13 -2.53
C PRO A 391 -30.19 -8.74 -1.16
N LYS A 392 -31.18 -9.43 -0.58
CA LYS A 392 -31.05 -10.05 0.73
C LYS A 392 -29.79 -10.93 0.84
N ALA A 393 -29.51 -11.76 -0.16
CA ALA A 393 -28.32 -12.63 -0.15
C ALA A 393 -27.00 -11.84 -0.18
N ALA A 394 -26.94 -10.69 -0.88
CA ALA A 394 -25.76 -9.83 -0.85
C ALA A 394 -25.57 -9.18 0.54
N LEU A 395 -26.65 -8.70 1.14
CA LEU A 395 -26.60 -8.13 2.50
C LEU A 395 -26.26 -9.19 3.56
N ASP A 396 -26.79 -10.41 3.42
CA ASP A 396 -26.49 -11.53 4.30
C ASP A 396 -25.01 -11.95 4.16
N TYR A 397 -24.42 -11.85 2.97
CA TYR A 397 -23.00 -12.07 2.76
C TYR A 397 -22.13 -11.00 3.46
N VAL A 398 -22.51 -9.72 3.38
CA VAL A 398 -21.84 -8.63 4.12
C VAL A 398 -21.89 -8.89 5.63
N LYS A 399 -23.07 -9.25 6.17
CA LYS A 399 -23.24 -9.59 7.60
C LYS A 399 -22.45 -10.83 8.00
N PHE A 400 -22.35 -11.82 7.13
CA PHE A 400 -21.51 -12.99 7.34
C PHE A 400 -20.04 -12.59 7.50
N ILE A 401 -19.51 -11.76 6.59
CA ILE A 401 -18.12 -11.26 6.67
C ILE A 401 -17.91 -10.48 7.96
N GLU A 402 -18.80 -9.53 8.27
CA GLU A 402 -18.73 -8.71 9.48
C GLU A 402 -18.60 -9.57 10.74
N LYS A 403 -19.47 -10.59 10.87
CA LYS A 403 -19.46 -11.52 12.00
C LYS A 403 -18.19 -12.39 12.02
N ALA A 404 -17.76 -12.89 10.87
CA ALA A 404 -16.63 -13.82 10.78
C ALA A 404 -15.28 -13.13 11.05
N VAL A 405 -15.13 -11.89 10.58
CA VAL A 405 -13.96 -11.03 10.81
C VAL A 405 -13.98 -10.44 12.22
N GLY A 406 -15.17 -10.17 12.77
CA GLY A 406 -15.31 -9.56 14.10
C GLY A 406 -15.03 -8.05 14.12
N CYS A 407 -15.21 -7.37 12.98
CA CYS A 407 -15.03 -5.93 12.82
C CYS A 407 -16.21 -5.36 12.02
N PRO A 408 -16.87 -4.27 12.47
CA PRO A 408 -18.06 -3.76 11.81
C PRO A 408 -17.75 -3.25 10.40
N ILE A 409 -18.62 -3.52 9.44
CA ILE A 409 -18.49 -3.05 8.06
C ILE A 409 -19.27 -1.74 7.93
N LYS A 410 -18.55 -0.64 7.73
CA LYS A 410 -19.16 0.68 7.58
C LYS A 410 -19.47 1.00 6.12
N TYR A 411 -18.56 0.68 5.21
CA TYR A 411 -18.69 1.01 3.79
C TYR A 411 -18.73 -0.26 2.93
N VAL A 412 -19.57 -0.26 1.89
CA VAL A 412 -19.67 -1.33 0.90
C VAL A 412 -19.58 -0.76 -0.50
N SER A 413 -18.51 -1.10 -1.23
CA SER A 413 -18.35 -0.75 -2.65
C SER A 413 -19.10 -1.75 -3.52
N VAL A 414 -19.96 -1.22 -4.38
CA VAL A 414 -20.75 -1.99 -5.35
C VAL A 414 -20.42 -1.63 -6.80
N SER A 415 -19.51 -0.70 -7.06
CA SER A 415 -18.94 -0.51 -8.40
C SER A 415 -17.58 0.17 -8.33
N ALA A 416 -16.88 0.23 -9.46
CA ALA A 416 -15.64 0.99 -9.58
C ALA A 416 -15.87 2.51 -9.51
N GLU A 417 -17.08 2.99 -9.82
CA GLU A 417 -17.42 4.41 -9.80
C GLU A 417 -17.43 4.97 -8.38
N ARG A 418 -17.15 6.27 -8.23
CA ARG A 418 -17.09 6.95 -6.92
C ARG A 418 -18.41 6.85 -6.17
N GLU A 419 -19.54 6.99 -6.87
CA GLU A 419 -20.89 6.91 -6.29
C GLU A 419 -21.32 5.49 -5.91
N GLY A 420 -20.62 4.46 -6.40
CA GLY A 420 -20.91 3.06 -6.11
C GLY A 420 -20.43 2.62 -4.73
N CYS A 421 -20.73 3.39 -3.69
CA CYS A 421 -20.39 3.08 -2.31
C CYS A 421 -21.57 3.35 -1.38
N ILE A 422 -21.92 2.36 -0.56
CA ILE A 422 -23.01 2.41 0.41
C ILE A 422 -22.40 2.57 1.81
N GLU A 423 -22.90 3.50 2.61
CA GLU A 423 -22.60 3.63 4.03
C GLU A 423 -23.71 2.95 4.85
N LEU A 424 -23.33 2.05 5.78
CA LEU A 424 -24.28 1.23 6.53
C LEU A 424 -24.75 1.88 7.85
N PHE A 425 -23.91 2.71 8.49
CA PHE A 425 -24.22 3.38 9.76
C PHE A 425 -23.33 4.61 10.02
#